data_AF-A0A9Q0YNT3-F1
#
_entry.id   AF-A0A9Q0YNT3-F1
#
_cell.length_a   1.000
_cell.length_b   1.000
_cell.length_c   1.000
_cell.angle_alpha   90.00
_cell.angle_beta   90.00
_cell.angle_gamma   90.00
#
_symmetry.space_group_name_H-M   'P 1'
#
loop_
_entity.id
_entity.type
_entity.pdbx_description
1 polymer ?
#
loop_
_entity_poly.entity_id
_entity_poly.type
_entity_poly.pdbx_seq_one_letter_code
_entity_poly.pdbx_strand_id
1 'polypeptide(L)'
;MDMVQYNELIEQNISKAYKKAPPNTLKQITTAEKAIASKLEISDRIDTTGENQAFITLKDHKPNFNNKPTCRLINPSKSEIGKISKQILKRIIAKIIQSSGFNQFITTVTPFEKHVIFQAKKTMLFNTESTWCKRTNPSFDVTMGSFDGAETCEMVGLYILSQLQHININVGLYRDDG
;
A
#
# COMPACT_ATOMS: atom_id res chain seq x y z
N MET A 1 -23.71 0.77 -19.19
CA MET A 1 -22.36 0.75 -19.76
C MET A 1 -22.14 -0.65 -20.30
N ASP A 2 -21.83 -0.77 -21.58
CA ASP A 2 -21.49 -2.07 -22.16
C ASP A 2 -20.05 -2.49 -21.79
N MET A 3 -19.67 -3.73 -22.11
CA MET A 3 -18.32 -4.23 -21.81
C MET A 3 -17.21 -3.46 -22.53
N VAL A 4 -17.45 -2.97 -23.73
CA VAL A 4 -16.42 -2.28 -24.53
C VAL A 4 -16.08 -0.95 -23.88
N GLN A 5 -17.09 -0.15 -23.57
CA GLN A 5 -16.97 1.11 -22.85
C GLN A 5 -16.31 0.92 -21.47
N TYR A 6 -16.69 -0.15 -20.76
CA TYR A 6 -16.07 -0.49 -19.48
C TYR A 6 -14.57 -0.79 -19.62
N ASN A 7 -14.20 -1.63 -20.60
CA ASN A 7 -12.81 -2.01 -20.86
C ASN A 7 -11.94 -0.81 -21.27
N GLU A 8 -12.49 0.10 -22.08
CA GLU A 8 -11.82 1.36 -22.42
C GLU A 8 -11.61 2.23 -21.18
N LEU A 9 -12.64 2.37 -20.33
CA LEU A 9 -12.55 3.18 -19.11
C LEU A 9 -11.53 2.62 -18.12
N ILE A 10 -11.48 1.31 -17.89
CA ILE A 10 -10.50 0.73 -16.96
C ILE A 10 -9.07 0.91 -17.47
N GLU A 11 -8.80 0.64 -18.75
CA GLU A 11 -7.48 0.83 -19.36
C GLU A 11 -7.03 2.30 -19.30
N GLN A 12 -7.93 3.24 -19.58
CA GLN A 12 -7.67 4.67 -19.41
C GLN A 12 -7.35 5.04 -17.96
N ASN A 13 -7.96 4.39 -16.96
CA ASN A 13 -7.68 4.68 -15.56
C ASN A 13 -6.39 4.01 -15.07
N ILE A 14 -6.06 2.82 -15.54
CA ILE A 14 -4.79 2.13 -15.25
C ILE A 14 -3.62 2.94 -15.80
N SER A 15 -3.67 3.30 -17.09
CA SER A 15 -2.57 3.96 -17.80
C SER A 15 -2.15 5.33 -17.23
N LYS A 16 -3.06 6.02 -16.50
CA LYS A 16 -2.77 7.28 -15.79
C LYS A 16 -1.66 7.14 -14.75
N ALA A 17 -1.70 6.09 -13.92
CA ALA A 17 -0.82 5.93 -12.76
C ALA A 17 0.09 4.70 -12.84
N TYR A 18 -0.20 3.78 -13.77
CA TYR A 18 0.53 2.53 -13.93
C TYR A 18 1.17 2.44 -15.31
N LYS A 19 2.16 1.55 -15.41
CA LYS A 19 2.80 1.11 -16.64
C LYS A 19 2.90 -0.41 -16.63
N LYS A 20 3.03 -1.03 -17.80
CA LYS A 20 3.26 -2.48 -17.89
C LYS A 20 4.51 -2.83 -17.08
N ALA A 21 4.40 -3.87 -16.28
CA ALA A 21 5.48 -4.33 -15.44
C ALA A 21 6.58 -4.98 -16.33
N PRO A 22 7.87 -4.77 -16.01
CA PRO A 22 8.94 -5.48 -16.67
C PRO A 22 8.76 -7.01 -16.52
N PRO A 23 9.22 -7.81 -17.50
CA PRO A 23 9.28 -9.26 -17.37
C PRO A 23 9.98 -9.65 -16.06
N ASN A 24 9.52 -10.72 -15.41
CA ASN A 24 10.04 -11.25 -14.13
C ASN A 24 9.77 -10.42 -12.87
N THR A 25 9.21 -9.21 -12.95
CA THR A 25 8.92 -8.39 -11.74
C THR A 25 8.07 -9.15 -10.73
N LEU A 26 7.00 -9.80 -11.19
CA LEU A 26 6.12 -10.62 -10.35
C LEU A 26 6.85 -11.81 -9.71
N LYS A 27 7.69 -12.49 -10.50
CA LYS A 27 8.50 -13.62 -10.02
C LYS A 27 9.48 -13.18 -8.94
N GLN A 28 10.14 -12.04 -9.12
CA GLN A 28 11.05 -11.46 -8.13
C GLN A 28 10.33 -11.09 -6.83
N ILE A 29 9.16 -10.46 -6.92
CA ILE A 29 8.34 -10.13 -5.76
C ILE A 29 7.96 -11.41 -5.01
N THR A 30 7.36 -12.38 -5.71
CA THR A 30 6.91 -13.65 -5.12
C THR A 30 8.07 -14.43 -4.49
N THR A 31 9.25 -14.43 -5.12
CA THR A 31 10.44 -15.10 -4.58
C THR A 31 10.90 -14.45 -3.28
N ALA A 32 10.92 -13.12 -3.22
CA ALA A 32 11.28 -12.39 -2.01
C ALA A 32 10.24 -12.60 -0.89
N GLU A 33 8.94 -12.61 -1.22
CA GLU A 33 7.88 -12.91 -0.24
C GLU A 33 8.03 -14.32 0.35
N LYS A 34 8.31 -15.33 -0.49
CA LYS A 34 8.59 -16.70 -0.04
C LYS A 34 9.83 -16.77 0.85
N ALA A 35 10.89 -16.03 0.51
CA ALA A 35 12.10 -15.99 1.33
C ALA A 35 11.84 -15.37 2.71
N ILE A 36 11.00 -14.32 2.78
CA ILE A 36 10.57 -13.72 4.05
C ILE A 36 9.75 -14.73 4.87
N ALA A 37 8.78 -15.40 4.25
CA ALA A 37 7.93 -16.39 4.92
C ALA A 37 8.75 -17.55 5.50
N SER A 38 9.70 -18.09 4.72
CA SER A 38 10.59 -19.16 5.17
C SER A 38 11.50 -18.72 6.30
N LYS A 39 12.04 -17.50 6.24
CA LYS A 39 12.89 -16.95 7.31
C LYS A 39 12.12 -16.71 8.62
N LEU A 40 10.82 -16.48 8.53
CA LEU A 40 9.94 -16.31 9.68
C LEU A 40 9.30 -17.62 10.15
N GLU A 41 9.57 -18.75 9.48
CA GLU A 41 9.00 -20.06 9.79
C GLU A 41 7.46 -20.07 9.81
N ILE A 42 6.86 -19.36 8.84
CA ILE A 42 5.40 -19.22 8.69
C ILE A 42 4.92 -19.56 7.28
N SER A 43 5.74 -20.22 6.48
CA SER A 43 5.42 -20.58 5.09
C SER A 43 4.17 -21.46 4.96
N ASP A 44 3.82 -22.20 6.02
CA ASP A 44 2.62 -23.03 6.15
C ASP A 44 1.35 -22.22 6.52
N ARG A 45 1.52 -20.98 6.97
CA ARG A 45 0.44 -20.11 7.48
C ARG A 45 0.12 -18.93 6.58
N ILE A 46 0.90 -18.72 5.51
CA ILE A 46 0.74 -17.61 4.59
C ILE A 46 0.46 -18.10 3.18
N ASP A 47 -0.62 -17.58 2.61
CA ASP A 47 -0.98 -17.88 1.24
C ASP A 47 -0.13 -17.07 0.25
N THR A 48 -0.05 -17.56 -0.98
CA THR A 48 0.50 -16.75 -2.07
C THR A 48 -0.50 -15.66 -2.43
N THR A 49 0.00 -14.45 -2.66
CA THR A 49 -0.82 -13.31 -3.10
C THR A 49 -1.60 -13.65 -4.38
N GLY A 50 -2.92 -13.52 -4.34
CA GLY A 50 -3.79 -13.81 -5.49
C GLY A 50 -3.78 -12.69 -6.55
N GLU A 51 -3.77 -13.06 -7.83
CA GLU A 51 -3.76 -12.17 -8.99
C GLU A 51 -5.17 -11.62 -9.33
N ASN A 52 -5.81 -10.98 -8.36
CA ASN A 52 -7.16 -10.48 -8.51
C ASN A 52 -7.24 -9.33 -9.53
N GLN A 53 -8.18 -9.41 -10.47
CA GLN A 53 -8.36 -8.42 -11.53
C GLN A 53 -8.79 -7.06 -10.95
N ALA A 54 -8.14 -6.00 -11.43
CA ALA A 54 -8.53 -4.64 -11.12
C ALA A 54 -9.95 -4.35 -11.63
N PHE A 55 -10.64 -3.44 -10.95
CA PHE A 55 -11.95 -2.97 -11.38
C PHE A 55 -12.10 -1.48 -11.10
N ILE A 56 -13.08 -0.86 -11.73
CA ILE A 56 -13.41 0.55 -11.53
C ILE A 56 -14.76 0.71 -10.84
N THR A 57 -14.85 1.68 -9.94
CA THR A 57 -16.15 2.19 -9.45
C THR A 57 -16.40 3.59 -10.00
N LEU A 58 -17.67 3.89 -10.23
CA LEU A 58 -18.11 5.16 -10.77
C LEU A 58 -18.25 6.21 -9.66
N LYS A 59 -17.83 7.44 -9.94
CA LYS A 59 -18.04 8.60 -9.06
C LYS A 59 -19.20 9.43 -9.60
N ASP A 60 -20.41 9.07 -9.19
CA ASP A 60 -21.69 9.69 -9.51
C ASP A 60 -21.83 11.13 -8.98
N HIS A 61 -21.19 11.44 -7.86
CA HIS A 61 -21.15 12.78 -7.26
C HIS A 61 -20.26 13.80 -8.00
N LYS A 62 -19.64 13.44 -9.14
CA LYS A 62 -18.77 14.35 -9.91
C LYS A 62 -19.53 15.02 -11.05
N PRO A 63 -19.23 16.30 -11.37
CA PRO A 63 -19.87 17.00 -12.46
C PRO A 63 -19.64 16.27 -13.78
N ASN A 64 -20.60 16.41 -14.72
CA ASN A 64 -20.59 15.74 -16.02
C ASN A 64 -20.59 14.20 -15.96
N PHE A 65 -21.10 13.58 -14.89
CA PHE A 65 -21.17 12.13 -14.74
C PHE A 65 -21.77 11.40 -15.95
N ASN A 66 -22.90 11.89 -16.48
CA ASN A 66 -23.59 11.26 -17.62
C ASN A 66 -22.79 11.28 -18.92
N ASN A 67 -21.92 12.28 -19.12
CA ASN A 67 -21.18 12.50 -20.37
C ASN A 67 -19.73 12.05 -20.28
N LYS A 68 -19.10 12.23 -19.11
CA LYS A 68 -17.69 11.92 -18.85
C LYS A 68 -17.55 11.35 -17.43
N PRO A 69 -17.99 10.11 -17.21
CA PRO A 69 -17.95 9.49 -15.89
C PRO A 69 -16.51 9.41 -15.38
N THR A 70 -16.29 9.92 -14.17
CA THR A 70 -15.00 9.73 -13.51
C THR A 70 -15.02 8.46 -12.69
N CYS A 71 -13.88 7.76 -12.67
CA CYS A 71 -13.78 6.45 -12.03
C CYS A 71 -12.83 6.49 -10.84
N ARG A 72 -12.96 5.51 -9.95
CA ARG A 72 -11.95 5.12 -8.97
C ARG A 72 -11.45 3.74 -9.36
N LEU A 73 -10.16 3.65 -9.67
CA LEU A 73 -9.50 2.37 -9.90
C LEU A 73 -9.25 1.67 -8.56
N ILE A 74 -9.66 0.42 -8.45
CA ILE A 74 -9.46 -0.43 -7.27
C ILE A 74 -8.48 -1.54 -7.63
N ASN A 75 -7.44 -1.68 -6.80
CA ASN A 75 -6.53 -2.82 -6.85
C ASN A 75 -6.89 -3.82 -5.73
N PRO A 76 -7.54 -4.94 -6.05
CA PRO A 76 -7.86 -5.96 -5.06
C PRO A 76 -6.67 -6.88 -4.72
N SER A 77 -5.62 -6.90 -5.54
CA SER A 77 -4.42 -7.71 -5.27
C SER A 77 -3.55 -7.03 -4.20
N LYS A 78 -3.46 -7.66 -3.02
CA LYS A 78 -2.74 -7.14 -1.86
C LYS A 78 -1.72 -8.17 -1.41
N SER A 79 -0.50 -7.73 -1.15
CA SER A 79 0.56 -8.62 -0.65
C SER A 79 0.15 -9.22 0.69
N GLU A 80 0.21 -10.55 0.80
CA GLU A 80 -0.05 -11.27 2.05
C GLU A 80 1.01 -10.95 3.13
N ILE A 81 2.24 -10.63 2.71
CA ILE A 81 3.30 -10.11 3.59
C ILE A 81 2.88 -8.79 4.25
N GLY A 82 1.91 -8.07 3.68
CA GLY A 82 1.28 -6.92 4.30
C GLY A 82 0.73 -7.20 5.70
N LYS A 83 0.24 -8.42 5.98
CA LYS A 83 -0.22 -8.81 7.33
C LYS A 83 0.94 -8.84 8.33
N ILE A 84 2.12 -9.25 7.89
CA ILE A 84 3.35 -9.27 8.69
C ILE A 84 3.87 -7.85 8.89
N SER A 85 3.95 -7.08 7.79
CA SER A 85 4.33 -5.66 7.82
C SER A 85 3.48 -4.89 8.82
N LYS A 86 2.17 -5.13 8.85
CA LYS A 86 1.24 -4.57 9.83
C LYS A 86 1.70 -4.78 11.28
N GLN A 87 2.01 -6.02 11.65
CA GLN A 87 2.42 -6.37 13.01
C GLN A 87 3.76 -5.72 13.37
N ILE A 88 4.70 -5.69 12.42
CA ILE A 88 5.99 -5.03 12.58
C ILE A 88 5.80 -3.53 12.84
N LEU A 89 5.03 -2.84 11.98
CA LEU A 89 4.74 -1.41 12.09
C LEU A 89 4.01 -1.10 13.40
N LYS A 90 2.97 -1.86 13.75
CA LYS A 90 2.22 -1.70 15.00
C LYS A 90 3.12 -1.77 16.22
N ARG A 91 4.04 -2.75 16.28
CA ARG A 91 5.00 -2.86 17.38
C ARG A 91 5.99 -1.69 17.41
N ILE A 92 6.48 -1.25 16.24
CA ILE A 92 7.39 -0.09 16.14
C ILE A 92 6.70 1.18 16.66
N ILE A 93 5.47 1.43 16.19
CA ILE A 93 4.62 2.55 16.61
C ILE A 93 4.37 2.51 18.11
N ALA A 94 3.95 1.36 18.65
CA ALA A 94 3.72 1.20 20.08
C ALA A 94 4.97 1.49 20.92
N LYS A 95 6.15 1.04 20.46
CA LYS A 95 7.42 1.37 21.11
C LYS A 95 7.73 2.86 21.07
N ILE A 96 7.53 3.51 19.92
CA ILE A 96 7.74 4.96 19.76
C ILE A 96 6.82 5.70 20.75
N ILE A 97 5.53 5.39 20.76
CA ILE A 97 4.54 6.01 21.65
C ILE A 97 4.91 5.77 23.13
N GLN A 98 5.26 4.54 23.51
CA GLN A 98 5.65 4.23 24.89
C GLN A 98 6.93 4.95 25.33
N SER A 99 7.94 5.04 24.47
CA SER A 99 9.17 5.79 24.76
C SER A 99 8.96 7.30 24.77
N SER A 100 7.83 7.77 24.23
CA SER A 100 7.58 9.18 24.01
C SER A 100 6.49 9.71 24.94
N GLY A 101 6.93 10.41 25.98
CA GLY A 101 6.31 11.70 26.30
C GLY A 101 6.62 12.74 25.22
N PHE A 102 6.48 12.38 23.93
CA PHE A 102 6.81 13.13 22.71
C PHE A 102 8.30 13.45 22.39
N ASN A 103 9.28 13.12 23.24
CA ASN A 103 10.62 13.73 23.09
C ASN A 103 11.83 12.90 22.59
N GLN A 104 11.76 11.59 22.32
CA GLN A 104 12.96 10.87 21.83
C GLN A 104 12.64 9.77 20.80
N PHE A 105 12.92 10.06 19.54
CA PHE A 105 12.64 9.25 18.35
C PHE A 105 13.76 8.28 17.99
N ILE A 106 14.14 7.35 18.86
CA ILE A 106 15.10 6.32 18.48
C ILE A 106 14.58 4.94 18.90
N THR A 107 13.75 4.35 18.03
CA THR A 107 13.53 2.91 18.04
C THR A 107 14.32 2.29 16.89
N THR A 108 15.07 1.23 17.18
CA THR A 108 15.85 0.53 16.15
C THR A 108 14.92 -0.33 15.31
N VAL A 109 14.74 0.06 14.04
CA VAL A 109 14.12 -0.78 13.02
C VAL A 109 15.21 -1.60 12.34
N THR A 110 15.18 -2.92 12.53
CA THR A 110 16.18 -3.84 11.98
C THR A 110 16.16 -3.83 10.44
N PRO A 111 17.28 -4.15 9.77
CA PRO A 111 17.32 -4.26 8.32
C PRO A 111 16.28 -5.24 7.76
N PHE A 112 16.01 -6.33 8.49
CA PHE A 112 15.00 -7.31 8.11
C PHE A 112 13.58 -6.75 8.20
N GLU A 113 13.22 -6.06 9.29
CA GLU A 113 11.91 -5.40 9.40
C GLU A 113 11.70 -4.36 8.30
N LYS A 114 12.74 -3.54 8.01
CA LYS A 114 12.70 -2.61 6.86
C LYS A 114 12.46 -3.37 5.57
N HIS A 115 13.18 -4.47 5.33
CA HIS A 115 12.99 -5.27 4.13
C HIS A 115 11.56 -5.79 3.99
N VAL A 116 10.96 -6.32 5.06
CA VAL A 116 9.57 -6.81 5.07
C VAL A 116 8.58 -5.69 4.76
N ILE A 117 8.72 -4.54 5.43
CA ILE A 117 7.86 -3.38 5.22
C ILE A 117 7.91 -2.94 3.75
N PHE A 118 9.12 -2.72 3.21
CA PHE A 118 9.28 -2.28 1.82
C PHE A 118 8.82 -3.33 0.81
N GLN A 119 8.99 -4.62 1.11
CA GLN A 119 8.51 -5.68 0.25
C GLN A 119 6.97 -5.69 0.17
N ALA A 120 6.27 -5.46 1.29
CA ALA A 120 4.82 -5.32 1.32
C ALA A 120 4.30 -4.12 0.49
N LYS A 121 5.13 -3.11 0.23
CA LYS A 121 4.79 -1.94 -0.59
C LYS A 121 4.98 -2.14 -2.10
N LYS A 122 5.52 -3.28 -2.53
CA LYS A 122 5.65 -3.63 -3.95
C LYS A 122 4.36 -4.25 -4.44
N THR A 123 3.41 -3.41 -4.83
CA THR A 123 2.10 -3.87 -5.29
C THR A 123 2.06 -4.03 -6.81
N MET A 124 1.40 -5.08 -7.26
CA MET A 124 1.09 -5.32 -8.68
C MET A 124 -0.41 -5.11 -8.91
N LEU A 125 -0.75 -4.64 -10.11
CA LEU A 125 -2.13 -4.52 -10.57
C LEU A 125 -2.32 -5.42 -11.79
N PHE A 126 -3.40 -6.19 -11.80
CA PHE A 126 -3.69 -7.16 -12.87
C PHE A 126 -4.89 -6.69 -13.68
N ASN A 127 -4.77 -6.67 -15.00
CA ASN A 127 -5.89 -6.39 -15.90
C ASN A 127 -5.68 -7.12 -17.23
N THR A 128 -6.65 -7.93 -17.65
CA THR A 128 -6.72 -8.55 -18.98
C THR A 128 -5.39 -9.19 -19.39
N GLU A 129 -4.91 -10.13 -18.56
CA GLU A 129 -3.63 -10.87 -18.71
C GLU A 129 -2.35 -10.02 -18.62
N SER A 130 -2.48 -8.70 -18.47
CA SER A 130 -1.35 -7.80 -18.28
C SER A 130 -1.13 -7.51 -16.81
N THR A 131 0.14 -7.48 -16.44
CA THR A 131 0.60 -7.12 -15.11
C THR A 131 1.19 -5.72 -15.15
N TRP A 132 0.75 -4.88 -14.21
CA TRP A 132 1.05 -3.45 -14.17
C TRP A 132 1.72 -3.08 -12.85
N CYS A 133 2.65 -2.13 -12.91
CA CYS A 133 3.28 -1.54 -11.72
C CYS A 133 3.12 -0.01 -11.75
N LYS A 134 3.22 0.63 -10.58
CA LYS A 134 3.15 2.09 -10.49
C LYS A 134 4.19 2.74 -11.39
N ARG A 135 3.79 3.81 -12.08
CA ARG A 135 4.68 4.57 -12.96
C ARG A 135 5.75 5.31 -12.15
N THR A 136 5.35 5.94 -11.05
CA THR A 136 6.18 6.71 -10.12
C THR A 136 6.41 5.92 -8.85
N ASN A 137 7.65 5.86 -8.36
CA ASN A 137 8.04 5.14 -7.14
C ASN A 137 7.47 3.70 -7.07
N PRO A 138 7.77 2.82 -8.07
CA PRO A 138 7.21 1.47 -8.14
C PRO A 138 7.52 0.58 -6.93
N SER A 139 8.53 0.96 -6.15
CA SER A 139 8.98 0.23 -4.96
C SER A 139 8.23 0.63 -3.68
N PHE A 140 7.34 1.62 -3.72
CA PHE A 140 6.61 2.10 -2.56
C PHE A 140 5.19 2.55 -2.95
N ASP A 141 4.23 1.65 -2.83
CA ASP A 141 2.79 1.93 -2.99
C ASP A 141 2.02 1.51 -1.73
N VAL A 142 1.05 2.33 -1.33
CA VAL A 142 0.11 2.01 -0.25
C VAL A 142 -1.27 1.95 -0.90
N THR A 143 -1.65 0.75 -1.34
CA THR A 143 -2.91 0.54 -2.03
C THR A 143 -4.09 0.71 -1.09
N MET A 144 -5.24 1.11 -1.66
CA MET A 144 -6.48 1.23 -0.90
C MET A 144 -6.82 -0.12 -0.24
N GLY A 145 -6.99 -0.09 1.08
CA GLY A 145 -7.28 -1.27 1.89
C GLY A 145 -6.11 -2.25 2.02
N SER A 146 -4.85 -1.81 1.82
CA SER A 146 -3.68 -2.62 2.18
C SER A 146 -3.73 -2.99 3.67
N PHE A 147 -3.24 -4.18 4.02
CA PHE A 147 -3.35 -4.70 5.39
C PHE A 147 -2.67 -3.81 6.44
N ASP A 148 -1.59 -3.14 6.04
CA ASP A 148 -0.71 -2.31 6.87
C ASP A 148 -0.82 -0.81 6.55
N GLY A 149 -1.86 -0.41 5.80
CA GLY A 149 -2.02 0.98 5.34
C GLY A 149 -2.21 1.96 6.48
N ALA A 150 -3.02 1.57 7.46
CA ALA A 150 -3.29 2.36 8.67
C ALA A 150 -2.01 2.64 9.47
N GLU A 151 -1.23 1.60 9.77
CA GLU A 151 0.02 1.72 10.51
C GLU A 151 1.09 2.49 9.71
N THR A 152 1.07 2.38 8.38
CA THR A 152 1.96 3.18 7.53
C THR A 152 1.63 4.67 7.63
N CYS A 153 0.34 5.03 7.57
CA CYS A 153 -0.10 6.41 7.74
C CYS A 153 0.23 6.94 9.14
N GLU A 154 0.05 6.13 10.18
CA GLU A 154 0.40 6.51 11.54
C GLU A 154 1.91 6.76 11.71
N MET A 155 2.76 5.93 11.10
CA MET A 155 4.20 6.17 11.08
C MET A 155 4.59 7.49 10.40
N VAL A 156 3.94 7.83 9.27
CA VAL A 156 4.13 9.14 8.61
C VAL A 156 3.64 10.28 9.52
N GLY A 157 2.53 10.08 10.20
CA GLY A 157 2.00 11.03 11.18
C GLY A 157 2.98 11.30 12.32
N LEU A 158 3.49 10.26 12.97
CA LEU A 158 4.51 10.38 14.01
C LEU A 158 5.76 11.11 13.51
N TYR A 159 6.18 10.85 12.26
CA TYR A 159 7.27 11.60 11.65
C TYR A 159 6.93 13.09 11.51
N ILE A 160 5.76 13.45 11.00
CA ILE A 160 5.34 14.86 10.89
C ILE A 160 5.30 15.52 12.27
N LEU A 161 4.72 14.88 13.28
CA LEU A 161 4.70 15.38 14.67
C LEU A 161 6.12 15.60 15.21
N SER A 162 7.05 14.70 14.92
CA SER A 162 8.46 14.86 15.30
C SER A 162 9.09 16.12 14.72
N GLN A 163 8.68 16.52 13.51
CA GLN A 163 9.18 17.74 12.88
C GLN A 163 8.53 18.99 13.46
N LEU A 164 7.31 18.90 14.00
CA LEU A 164 6.54 20.04 14.53
C LEU A 164 6.78 20.32 16.02
N GLN A 165 7.62 19.52 16.70
CA GLN A 165 7.93 19.67 18.13
C GLN A 165 8.47 21.06 18.54
N HIS A 166 9.01 21.83 17.58
CA HIS A 166 9.55 23.16 17.80
C HIS A 166 8.48 24.25 17.87
N ILE A 167 7.24 23.95 17.49
CA ILE A 167 6.13 24.90 17.51
C ILE A 167 5.52 24.87 18.91
N ASN A 168 5.51 26.02 19.60
CA ASN A 168 5.01 26.15 20.98
C ASN A 168 3.47 26.17 21.06
N ILE A 169 2.81 25.19 20.43
CA ILE A 169 1.37 24.97 20.47
C ILE A 169 1.12 23.47 20.66
N ASN A 170 -0.04 23.11 21.23
CA ASN A 170 -0.43 21.71 21.33
C ASN A 170 -0.80 21.19 19.93
N VAL A 171 0.08 20.39 19.32
CA VAL A 171 -0.13 19.77 18.01
C VAL A 171 -0.53 18.31 18.20
N GLY A 172 -1.67 17.92 17.63
CA GLY A 172 -2.11 16.54 17.56
C GLY A 172 -2.44 16.16 16.12
N LEU A 173 -2.44 14.86 15.83
CA LEU A 173 -2.95 14.34 14.56
C LEU A 173 -4.34 13.79 14.76
N TYR A 174 -5.27 14.31 13.98
CA TYR A 174 -6.59 13.70 13.82
C TYR A 174 -6.53 12.73 12.65
N ARG A 175 -6.98 11.50 12.88
CA ARG A 175 -7.14 10.49 11.85
C ARG A 175 -8.63 10.35 11.54
N ASP A 176 -9.00 10.65 10.31
CA ASP A 176 -10.35 10.43 9.79
C ASP A 176 -10.44 8.97 9.31
N ASP A 177 -10.94 8.10 10.18
CA ASP A 177 -11.30 6.72 9.85
C ASP A 177 -12.77 6.69 9.39
N GLY A 178 -13.00 7.24 8.19
CA GLY A 178 -14.31 7.21 7.53
C GLY A 178 -14.78 5.80 7.17
#